data_AF-A0A1E3VQI0-F1
#
_entry.id   AF-A0A1E3VQI0-F1
#
_cell.length_a   1.000
_cell.length_b   1.000
_cell.length_c   1.000
_cell.angle_alpha   90.00
_cell.angle_beta   90.00
_cell.angle_gamma   90.00
#
_symmetry.space_group_name_H-M   'P 1'
#
loop_
_entity.id
_entity.type
_entity.pdbx_description
1 polymer ?
#
loop_
_entity_poly.entity_id
_entity_poly.type
_entity_poly.pdbx_seq_one_letter_code
_entity_poly.pdbx_strand_id
1 'polypeptide(L)'
;MASSAFNEHFRFGSAGWADGWDLRHAGLYRRKGPQIGFFGRQPLFLDSDAPMLTIGGAGSGKLRDLLGYVVCNTPGQRMIVLDPRGELSAISWHVHASHREFAWYWNPFGLHGLPQHGCNPLDLLDASQPTFHADCKFVARALIPLTGTAESKYFEQRAASWVEAFLKFDVELRGATSLPSSPRS
;
A
#
# COMPACT_ATOMS: atom_id res chain seq x y z
N MET A 1 25.32 22.93 -12.21
CA MET A 1 26.49 22.59 -13.06
C MET A 1 27.05 21.27 -12.57
N ALA A 2 26.93 20.17 -13.32
CA ALA A 2 27.71 18.91 -13.13
C ALA A 2 27.33 17.75 -14.10
N SER A 3 26.28 17.83 -14.93
CA SER A 3 25.90 16.66 -15.75
C SER A 3 26.87 16.39 -16.91
N SER A 4 27.49 17.41 -17.52
CA SER A 4 28.39 17.20 -18.66
C SER A 4 29.69 16.51 -18.25
N ALA A 5 30.33 16.94 -17.15
CA ALA A 5 31.60 16.37 -16.68
C ALA A 5 31.47 14.91 -16.21
N PHE A 6 30.35 14.56 -15.55
CA PHE A 6 30.06 13.18 -15.16
C PHE A 6 29.83 12.28 -16.37
N ASN A 7 29.05 12.74 -17.37
CA ASN A 7 28.78 11.98 -18.59
C ASN A 7 30.01 11.85 -19.49
N GLU A 8 30.94 12.81 -19.45
CA GLU A 8 32.24 12.72 -20.14
C GLU A 8 33.14 11.64 -19.55
N HIS A 9 33.17 11.50 -18.21
CA HIS A 9 33.97 10.48 -17.52
C HIS A 9 33.29 9.10 -17.50
N PHE A 10 31.95 9.05 -17.49
CA PHE A 10 31.15 7.83 -17.44
C PHE A 10 30.22 7.73 -18.65
N ARG A 11 30.81 7.75 -19.85
CA ARG A 11 30.07 7.76 -21.14
C ARG A 11 29.07 6.61 -21.29
N PHE A 12 29.26 5.51 -20.58
CA PHE A 12 28.41 4.31 -20.60
C PHE A 12 27.71 4.03 -19.27
N GLY A 13 27.71 5.00 -18.34
CA GLY A 13 27.20 4.85 -16.98
C GLY A 13 28.28 4.41 -15.98
N SER A 14 27.97 4.61 -14.70
CA SER A 14 28.85 4.31 -13.56
C SER A 14 28.33 3.16 -12.69
N ALA A 15 27.31 2.44 -13.16
CA ALA A 15 26.71 1.35 -12.39
C ALA A 15 27.71 0.19 -12.23
N GLY A 16 27.86 -0.27 -10.99
CA GLY A 16 28.72 -1.38 -10.63
C GLY A 16 28.15 -2.13 -9.43
N TRP A 17 28.74 -3.29 -9.13
CA TRP A 17 28.43 -4.02 -7.91
C TRP A 17 28.99 -3.26 -6.71
N ALA A 18 28.13 -2.96 -5.74
CA ALA A 18 28.53 -2.31 -4.51
C ALA A 18 29.39 -3.26 -3.65
N ASP A 19 30.41 -2.70 -3.01
CA ASP A 19 31.20 -3.39 -2.00
C ASP A 19 30.77 -3.04 -0.57
N GLY A 20 31.45 -3.58 0.44
CA GLY A 20 31.13 -3.31 1.83
C GLY A 20 31.33 -1.84 2.26
N TRP A 21 32.23 -1.10 1.59
CA TRP A 21 32.45 0.32 1.83
C TRP A 21 31.30 1.14 1.24
N ASP A 22 30.87 0.85 0.02
CA ASP A 22 29.74 1.49 -0.64
C ASP A 22 28.45 1.35 0.19
N LEU A 23 28.15 0.13 0.65
CA LEU A 23 26.97 -0.15 1.47
C LEU A 23 27.01 0.60 2.81
N ARG A 24 28.19 0.75 3.40
CA ARG A 24 28.37 1.51 4.66
C ARG A 24 28.23 3.00 4.41
N HIS A 25 28.80 3.52 3.33
CA HIS A 25 28.73 4.93 2.97
C HIS A 25 27.30 5.34 2.63
N ALA A 26 26.55 4.46 1.95
CA ALA A 26 25.11 4.59 1.70
C ALA A 26 24.24 4.40 2.96
N GLY A 27 24.84 4.02 4.10
CA GLY A 27 24.13 3.88 5.36
C GLY A 27 23.25 2.63 5.47
N LEU A 28 23.40 1.64 4.58
CA LEU A 28 22.50 0.48 4.49
C LEU A 28 22.62 -0.49 5.69
N TYR A 29 23.70 -0.39 6.47
CA TYR A 29 23.83 -1.13 7.74
C TYR A 29 23.14 -0.45 8.93
N ARG A 30 22.63 0.78 8.76
CA ARG A 30 21.83 1.45 9.80
C ARG A 30 20.47 0.79 9.82
N ARG A 31 19.98 0.36 10.99
CA ARG A 31 18.67 -0.27 11.15
C ARG A 31 17.52 0.76 11.07
N LYS A 32 17.42 1.47 9.94
CA LYS A 32 16.42 2.51 9.69
C LYS A 32 15.81 2.29 8.31
N GLY A 33 14.49 2.40 8.22
CA GLY A 33 13.75 2.03 7.02
C GLY A 33 13.43 0.53 6.94
N PRO A 34 12.71 0.09 5.89
CA PRO A 34 12.46 -1.32 5.62
C PRO A 34 13.75 -2.12 5.39
N GLN A 35 13.76 -3.38 5.83
CA GLN A 35 14.83 -4.32 5.51
C GLN A 35 14.73 -4.76 4.04
N ILE A 36 15.77 -4.49 3.25
CA ILE A 36 15.79 -4.72 1.79
C ILE A 36 16.63 -5.93 1.35
N GLY A 37 17.25 -6.65 2.30
CA GLY A 37 18.01 -7.86 2.00
C GLY A 37 19.19 -8.05 2.94
N PHE A 38 20.24 -8.70 2.43
CA PHE A 38 21.46 -9.02 3.17
C PHE A 38 22.71 -8.80 2.31
N PHE A 39 23.81 -8.39 2.94
CA PHE A 39 25.15 -8.54 2.42
C PHE A 39 25.91 -9.55 3.29
N GLY A 40 26.12 -10.76 2.76
CA GLY A 40 26.58 -11.89 3.56
C GLY A 40 25.60 -12.21 4.69
N ARG A 41 26.02 -12.04 5.95
CA ARG A 41 25.18 -12.27 7.14
C ARG A 41 24.59 -10.97 7.73
N GLN A 42 24.89 -9.82 7.14
CA GLN A 42 24.47 -8.53 7.67
C GLN A 42 23.19 -8.06 6.97
N PRO A 43 22.10 -7.78 7.70
CA PRO A 43 20.88 -7.24 7.11
C PRO A 43 21.12 -5.82 6.60
N LEU A 44 20.48 -5.49 5.48
CA LEU A 44 20.51 -4.17 4.86
C LEU A 44 19.14 -3.51 5.00
N PHE A 45 19.13 -2.21 5.30
CA PHE A 45 17.93 -1.40 5.44
C PHE A 45 18.04 -0.15 4.59
N LEU A 46 16.92 0.28 4.02
CA LEU A 46 16.86 1.47 3.17
C LEU A 46 16.00 2.55 3.81
N ASP A 47 16.64 3.58 4.37
CA ASP A 47 15.97 4.77 4.86
C ASP A 47 15.73 5.75 3.71
N SER A 48 14.66 5.52 2.95
CA SER A 48 14.29 6.34 1.80
C SER A 48 12.77 6.50 1.73
N ASP A 49 12.32 7.64 1.22
CA ASP A 49 10.94 7.92 0.83
C ASP A 49 10.66 7.54 -0.64
N ALA A 50 11.69 7.15 -1.39
CA ALA A 50 11.55 6.71 -2.76
C ALA A 50 10.76 5.38 -2.85
N PRO A 51 9.80 5.25 -3.78
CA PRO A 51 9.09 4.00 -4.01
C PRO A 51 10.05 2.87 -4.39
N MET A 52 9.83 1.69 -3.81
CA MET A 52 10.60 0.48 -4.12
C MET A 52 9.84 -0.44 -5.08
N LEU A 53 10.54 -0.98 -6.08
CA LEU A 53 10.01 -1.95 -7.02
C LEU A 53 10.80 -3.25 -6.94
N THR A 54 10.11 -4.36 -6.69
CA THR A 54 10.70 -5.71 -6.67
C THR A 54 10.14 -6.53 -7.81
N ILE A 55 11.02 -7.01 -8.69
CA ILE A 55 10.66 -7.83 -9.86
C ILE A 55 11.23 -9.22 -9.67
N GLY A 56 10.40 -10.25 -9.87
CA GLY A 56 10.85 -11.64 -9.86
C GLY A 56 9.74 -12.58 -10.34
N GLY A 57 10.11 -13.70 -10.95
CA GLY A 57 9.16 -14.72 -11.43
C GLY A 57 8.40 -15.43 -10.30
N ALA A 58 7.36 -16.20 -10.64
CA ALA A 58 6.71 -17.08 -9.68
C ALA A 58 7.75 -18.04 -9.05
N GLY A 59 7.68 -18.26 -7.74
CA GLY A 59 8.63 -19.12 -7.02
C GLY A 59 10.01 -18.50 -6.76
N SER A 60 10.30 -17.28 -7.22
CA SER A 60 11.62 -16.63 -7.06
C SER A 60 11.96 -16.21 -5.62
N GLY A 61 11.12 -16.54 -4.64
CA GLY A 61 11.38 -16.20 -3.24
C GLY A 61 11.02 -14.78 -2.80
N LYS A 62 10.32 -13.96 -3.60
CA LYS A 62 9.96 -12.56 -3.24
C LYS A 62 9.41 -12.40 -1.82
N LEU A 63 8.53 -13.31 -1.41
CA LEU A 63 8.00 -13.31 -0.04
C LEU A 63 9.09 -13.67 0.97
N ARG A 64 9.75 -14.81 0.79
CA ARG A 64 10.75 -15.35 1.73
C ARG A 64 11.95 -14.42 1.92
N ASP A 65 12.44 -13.85 0.83
CA ASP A 65 13.76 -13.21 0.76
C ASP A 65 13.67 -11.68 0.91
N LEU A 66 12.47 -11.10 0.76
CA LEU A 66 12.27 -9.65 0.87
C LEU A 66 11.01 -9.26 1.66
N LEU A 67 9.81 -9.56 1.16
CA LEU A 67 8.56 -9.00 1.73
C LEU A 67 8.33 -9.46 3.17
N GLY A 68 8.68 -10.70 3.51
CA GLY A 68 8.61 -11.22 4.87
C GLY A 68 9.53 -10.44 5.82
N TYR A 69 10.72 -10.06 5.37
CA TYR A 69 11.61 -9.20 6.17
C TYR A 69 11.10 -7.77 6.27
N VAL A 70 10.55 -7.20 5.20
CA VAL A 70 9.93 -5.87 5.25
C VAL A 70 8.83 -5.84 6.30
N VAL A 71 7.93 -6.84 6.30
CA VAL A 71 6.79 -6.86 7.22
C VAL A 71 7.21 -7.24 8.64
N CYS A 72 8.05 -8.27 8.81
CA CYS A 72 8.39 -8.79 10.14
C CYS A 72 9.56 -8.08 10.84
N ASN A 73 10.53 -7.54 10.09
CA ASN A 73 11.77 -6.99 10.68
C ASN A 73 11.83 -5.46 10.66
N THR A 74 10.70 -4.79 10.49
CA THR A 74 10.62 -3.33 10.50
C THR A 74 9.69 -2.82 11.61
N PRO A 75 9.97 -3.16 12.89
CA PRO A 75 9.09 -2.77 13.99
C PRO A 75 9.02 -1.24 14.14
N GLY A 76 7.85 -0.76 14.55
CA GLY A 76 7.51 0.65 14.72
C GLY A 76 7.09 1.37 13.44
N GLN A 77 7.17 0.71 12.27
CA GLN A 77 6.71 1.29 11.01
C GLN A 77 5.23 1.03 10.76
N ARG A 78 4.52 2.07 10.32
CA ARG A 78 3.12 1.98 9.92
C ARG A 78 3.05 1.57 8.46
N MET A 79 2.37 0.47 8.19
CA MET A 79 2.31 -0.13 6.85
C MET A 79 0.86 -0.50 6.51
N ILE A 80 0.51 -0.37 5.23
CA ILE A 80 -0.68 -1.00 4.65
C ILE A 80 -0.18 -2.06 3.68
N VAL A 81 -0.62 -3.30 3.86
CA VAL A 81 -0.17 -4.45 3.08
C VAL A 81 -1.35 -5.03 2.31
N LEU A 82 -1.22 -5.12 0.99
CA LEU A 82 -2.16 -5.84 0.14
C LEU A 82 -1.73 -7.32 0.10
N ASP A 83 -2.45 -8.15 0.84
CA ASP A 83 -2.11 -9.56 1.04
C ASP A 83 -3.26 -10.47 0.55
N PRO A 84 -3.48 -10.59 -0.77
CA PRO A 84 -4.63 -11.31 -1.32
C PRO A 84 -4.64 -12.82 -0.99
N ARG A 85 -3.51 -13.38 -0.55
CA ARG A 85 -3.38 -14.79 -0.14
C ARG A 85 -3.29 -14.99 1.37
N GLY A 86 -3.20 -13.91 2.16
CA GLY A 86 -3.03 -14.01 3.61
C GLY A 86 -1.66 -14.53 4.06
N GLU A 87 -0.69 -14.67 3.16
CA GLU A 87 0.62 -15.29 3.47
C GLU A 87 1.45 -14.37 4.38
N LEU A 88 1.43 -13.05 4.13
CA LEU A 88 2.15 -12.07 4.94
C LEU A 88 1.52 -11.96 6.33
N SER A 89 0.19 -11.93 6.37
CA SER A 89 -0.61 -11.89 7.60
C SER A 89 -0.32 -13.09 8.51
N ALA A 90 -0.23 -14.29 7.91
CA ALA A 90 0.03 -15.52 8.64
C ALA A 90 1.42 -15.54 9.30
N ILE A 91 2.44 -14.99 8.64
CA ILE A 91 3.81 -14.99 9.18
C ILE A 91 4.11 -13.78 10.08
N SER A 92 3.34 -12.69 10.00
CA SER A 92 3.69 -11.44 10.69
C SER A 92 2.91 -11.19 11.97
N TRP A 93 1.70 -11.74 12.12
CA TRP A 93 0.82 -11.50 13.27
C TRP A 93 1.54 -11.66 14.61
N HIS A 94 2.23 -12.78 14.81
CA HIS A 94 2.91 -13.09 16.07
C HIS A 94 4.13 -12.17 16.32
N VAL A 95 4.80 -11.74 15.24
CA VAL A 95 5.93 -10.82 15.31
C VAL A 95 5.46 -9.44 15.77
N HIS A 96 4.43 -8.88 15.13
CA HIS A 96 3.84 -7.60 15.54
C HIS A 96 3.29 -7.65 16.97
N ALA A 97 2.62 -8.75 17.35
CA ALA A 97 2.17 -8.96 18.72
C ALA A 97 3.33 -8.94 19.74
N SER A 98 4.45 -9.59 19.43
CA SER A 98 5.67 -9.58 20.27
C SER A 98 6.28 -8.19 20.44
N HIS A 99 6.12 -7.32 19.43
CA HIS A 99 6.57 -5.93 19.44
C HIS A 99 5.52 -4.96 20.01
N ARG A 100 4.37 -5.46 20.48
CA ARG A 100 3.22 -4.66 20.95
C ARG A 100 2.67 -3.71 19.89
N GLU A 101 2.71 -4.14 18.64
CA GLU A 101 2.15 -3.43 17.50
C GLU A 101 0.74 -3.92 17.21
N PHE A 102 -0.18 -2.96 17.02
CA PHE A 102 -1.55 -3.27 16.66
C PHE A 102 -1.65 -3.50 15.15
N ALA A 103 -1.99 -4.72 14.76
CA ALA A 103 -2.27 -5.09 13.37
C ALA A 103 -3.78 -5.24 13.14
N TRP A 104 -4.29 -4.55 12.13
CA TRP A 104 -5.69 -4.61 11.70
C TRP A 104 -5.80 -5.41 10.39
N TYR A 105 -6.72 -6.36 10.35
CA TYR A 105 -6.90 -7.28 9.22
C TYR A 105 -8.27 -7.11 8.62
N TRP A 106 -8.32 -6.48 7.44
CA TRP A 106 -9.54 -6.42 6.64
C TRP A 106 -9.60 -7.64 5.74
N ASN A 107 -10.19 -8.73 6.27
CA ASN A 107 -10.32 -10.02 5.61
C ASN A 107 -11.81 -10.34 5.35
N PRO A 108 -12.46 -9.68 4.36
CA PRO A 108 -13.91 -9.75 4.19
C PRO A 108 -14.43 -11.17 3.92
N PHE A 109 -13.59 -12.09 3.46
CA PHE A 109 -13.96 -13.47 3.14
C PHE A 109 -13.51 -14.51 4.18
N GLY A 110 -12.89 -14.09 5.30
CA GLY A 110 -12.44 -15.01 6.34
C GLY A 110 -11.39 -16.02 5.85
N LEU A 111 -10.49 -15.61 4.95
CA LEU A 111 -9.46 -16.46 4.39
C LEU A 111 -8.57 -17.08 5.48
N HIS A 112 -8.32 -18.38 5.36
CA HIS A 112 -7.35 -19.15 6.17
C HIS A 112 -7.55 -19.10 7.70
N GLY A 113 -8.75 -18.76 8.19
CA GLY A 113 -9.01 -18.58 9.62
C GLY A 113 -8.25 -17.40 10.23
N LEU A 114 -7.73 -16.50 9.41
CA LEU A 114 -7.06 -15.27 9.86
C LEU A 114 -8.07 -14.28 10.45
N PRO A 115 -7.62 -13.34 11.32
CA PRO A 115 -8.50 -12.33 11.89
C PRO A 115 -9.32 -11.58 10.83
N GLN A 116 -10.56 -11.26 11.18
CA GLN A 116 -11.54 -10.60 10.30
C GLN A 116 -12.10 -9.36 10.99
N HIS A 117 -11.31 -8.30 11.02
CA HIS A 117 -11.75 -7.03 11.59
C HIS A 117 -12.73 -6.34 10.63
N GLY A 118 -13.77 -5.73 11.19
CA GLY A 118 -14.69 -4.88 10.46
C GLY A 118 -14.02 -3.57 10.06
N CYS A 119 -14.26 -3.13 8.83
CA CYS A 119 -13.87 -1.81 8.34
C CYS A 119 -14.97 -1.36 7.38
N ASN A 120 -15.56 -0.19 7.64
CA ASN A 120 -16.44 0.43 6.68
C ASN A 120 -15.62 1.46 5.86
N PRO A 121 -15.34 1.18 4.58
CA PRO A 121 -14.54 2.08 3.75
C PRO A 121 -15.23 3.43 3.48
N LEU A 122 -16.51 3.57 3.87
CA LEU A 122 -17.29 4.80 3.72
C LEU A 122 -17.35 5.66 5.00
N ASP A 123 -16.72 5.22 6.10
CA ASP A 123 -16.73 5.96 7.39
C ASP A 123 -16.09 7.35 7.32
N LEU A 124 -15.34 7.65 6.25
CA LEU A 124 -14.76 8.98 6.03
C LEU A 124 -15.78 10.04 5.59
N LEU A 125 -16.99 9.63 5.21
CA LEU A 125 -18.03 10.52 4.71
C LEU A 125 -18.83 11.13 5.87
N ASP A 126 -18.63 12.42 6.10
CA ASP A 126 -19.25 13.16 7.20
C ASP A 126 -19.85 14.47 6.67
N ALA A 127 -21.18 14.62 6.78
CA ALA A 127 -21.92 15.79 6.30
C ALA A 127 -21.55 17.09 7.04
N SER A 128 -20.94 17.00 8.23
CA SER A 128 -20.47 18.17 8.97
C SER A 128 -19.13 18.71 8.45
N GLN A 129 -18.40 17.93 7.66
CA GLN A 129 -17.09 18.34 7.15
C GLN A 129 -17.22 19.26 5.92
N PRO A 130 -16.43 20.34 5.81
CA PRO A 130 -16.38 21.18 4.62
C PRO A 130 -16.01 20.41 3.34
N THR A 131 -15.31 19.28 3.47
CA THR A 131 -14.86 18.43 2.37
C THR A 131 -15.91 17.41 1.91
N PHE A 132 -17.06 17.29 2.59
CA PHE A 132 -18.06 16.24 2.37
C PHE A 132 -18.35 15.95 0.89
N HIS A 133 -18.69 16.98 0.11
CA HIS A 133 -19.01 16.78 -1.31
C HIS A 133 -17.80 16.34 -2.15
N ALA A 134 -16.59 16.79 -1.80
CA ALA A 134 -15.36 16.36 -2.46
C ALA A 134 -15.02 14.91 -2.08
N ASP A 135 -15.23 14.52 -0.83
CA ASP A 135 -15.02 13.16 -0.33
C ASP A 135 -15.98 12.16 -0.96
N CYS A 136 -17.28 12.49 -1.06
CA CYS A 136 -18.25 11.66 -1.80
C CYS A 136 -17.82 11.43 -3.26
N LYS A 137 -17.35 12.49 -3.93
CA LYS A 137 -16.90 12.41 -5.32
C LYS A 137 -15.61 11.59 -5.46
N PHE A 138 -14.69 11.74 -4.51
CA PHE A 138 -13.46 10.96 -4.46
C PHE A 138 -13.77 9.46 -4.30
N VAL A 139 -14.60 9.11 -3.32
CA VAL A 139 -15.03 7.74 -3.07
C VAL A 139 -15.78 7.14 -4.26
N ALA A 140 -16.73 7.87 -4.84
CA ALA A 140 -17.50 7.38 -5.99
C ALA A 140 -16.60 7.04 -7.20
N ARG A 141 -15.56 7.84 -7.44
CA ARG A 141 -14.56 7.59 -8.49
C ARG A 141 -13.61 6.44 -8.16
N ALA A 142 -13.30 6.24 -6.88
CA ALA A 142 -12.50 5.10 -6.44
C ALA A 142 -13.25 3.77 -6.59
N LEU A 143 -14.58 3.78 -6.41
CA LEU A 143 -15.44 2.60 -6.58
C LEU A 143 -15.66 2.22 -8.05
N ILE A 144 -15.67 3.20 -8.96
CA ILE A 144 -15.89 2.98 -10.41
C ILE A 144 -14.61 3.38 -11.18
N PRO A 145 -13.64 2.45 -11.34
CA PRO A 145 -12.41 2.74 -12.07
C PRO A 145 -12.70 2.95 -13.57
N LEU A 146 -11.97 3.90 -14.18
CA LEU A 146 -12.12 4.18 -15.60
C LEU A 146 -11.33 3.16 -16.43
N THR A 147 -12.00 2.33 -17.24
CA THR A 147 -11.38 1.19 -17.95
C THR A 147 -10.80 1.52 -19.34
N GLY A 148 -10.94 2.78 -19.77
CA GLY A 148 -10.05 3.39 -20.75
C GLY A 148 -10.56 3.47 -22.19
N THR A 149 -11.63 2.77 -22.58
CA THR A 149 -12.22 2.96 -23.93
C THR A 149 -13.07 4.24 -23.98
N ALA A 150 -13.14 4.88 -25.14
CA ALA A 150 -13.88 6.15 -25.28
C ALA A 150 -15.38 5.99 -24.96
N GLU A 151 -15.97 4.86 -25.36
CA GLU A 151 -17.37 4.55 -25.08
C GLU A 151 -17.62 4.20 -23.61
N SER A 152 -16.72 3.44 -22.96
CA SER A 152 -16.90 3.07 -21.54
C SER A 152 -16.79 4.28 -20.62
N LYS A 153 -15.93 5.26 -20.94
CA LYS A 153 -15.72 6.47 -20.13
C LYS A 153 -17.00 7.23 -19.87
N TYR A 154 -17.89 7.36 -20.86
CA TYR A 154 -19.16 8.07 -20.65
C TYR A 154 -20.01 7.35 -19.59
N PHE A 155 -20.19 6.04 -19.74
CA PHE A 155 -20.99 5.25 -18.81
C PHE A 155 -20.37 5.18 -17.41
N GLU A 156 -19.05 5.01 -17.31
CA GLU A 156 -18.32 4.99 -16.04
C GLU A 156 -18.42 6.33 -15.30
N GLN A 157 -18.27 7.46 -16.01
CA GLN A 157 -18.41 8.79 -15.42
C GLN A 157 -19.84 9.05 -14.97
N ARG A 158 -20.84 8.64 -15.76
CA ARG A 158 -22.24 8.71 -15.33
C ARG A 158 -22.46 7.85 -14.10
N ALA A 159 -22.04 6.58 -14.09
CA ALA A 159 -22.18 5.70 -12.95
C ALA A 159 -21.54 6.29 -11.68
N ALA A 160 -20.32 6.81 -11.76
CA ALA A 160 -19.67 7.49 -10.63
C ALA A 160 -20.46 8.72 -10.16
N SER A 161 -21.07 9.49 -11.06
CA SER A 161 -21.92 10.64 -10.69
C SER A 161 -23.21 10.22 -9.96
N TRP A 162 -23.81 9.09 -10.36
CA TRP A 162 -24.96 8.51 -9.65
C TRP A 162 -24.57 7.99 -8.26
N VAL A 163 -23.45 7.28 -8.15
CA VAL A 163 -22.92 6.81 -6.85
C VAL A 163 -22.63 8.00 -5.94
N GLU A 164 -22.03 9.08 -6.44
CA GLU A 164 -21.80 10.30 -5.67
C GLU A 164 -23.11 10.87 -5.10
N ALA A 165 -24.16 10.96 -5.92
CA ALA A 165 -25.46 11.47 -5.48
C ALA A 165 -26.10 10.57 -4.41
N PHE A 166 -26.02 9.25 -4.56
CA PHE A 166 -26.54 8.31 -3.57
C PHE A 166 -25.79 8.36 -2.24
N LEU A 167 -24.45 8.48 -2.27
CA LEU A 167 -23.66 8.64 -1.05
C LEU A 167 -24.05 9.91 -0.29
N LYS A 168 -24.21 11.03 -1.00
CA LYS A 168 -24.66 12.30 -0.40
C LYS A 168 -26.02 12.15 0.27
N PHE A 169 -26.98 11.60 -0.46
CA PHE A 169 -28.33 11.39 0.02
C PHE A 169 -28.36 10.48 1.27
N ASP A 170 -27.63 9.35 1.25
CA ASP A 170 -27.63 8.41 2.38
C ASP A 170 -27.03 9.03 3.65
N VAL A 171 -25.91 9.74 3.53
CA VAL A 171 -25.25 10.40 4.67
C VAL A 171 -26.07 11.57 5.19
N GLU A 172 -26.68 12.40 4.32
CA GLU A 172 -27.56 13.49 4.76
C GLU A 172 -28.82 12.98 5.46
N LEU A 173 -29.37 11.85 5.00
CA LEU A 173 -30.58 11.25 5.59
C LEU A 173 -30.30 10.51 6.90
N ARG A 174 -29.19 9.76 6.98
CA ARG A 174 -28.92 8.80 8.05
C ARG A 174 -27.74 9.17 8.95
N GLY A 175 -26.98 10.21 8.60
CA GLY A 175 -25.75 10.63 9.27
C GLY A 175 -24.52 9.76 8.96
N ALA A 176 -24.68 8.61 8.30
CA ALA A 176 -23.62 7.68 7.93
C ALA A 176 -24.05 6.79 6.76
N THR A 177 -23.09 6.12 6.11
CA THR A 177 -23.36 5.17 5.01
C THR A 177 -22.40 3.98 5.06
N SER A 178 -22.81 2.82 4.55
CA SER A 178 -22.00 1.58 4.54
C SER A 178 -22.37 0.68 3.37
N LEU A 179 -21.54 -0.31 3.04
CA LEU A 179 -21.89 -1.33 2.04
C LEU A 179 -22.37 -2.62 2.75
N PRO A 180 -23.59 -3.14 2.49
CA PRO A 180 -24.67 -2.64 1.62
C PRO A 180 -25.82 -2.03 2.46
N SER A 181 -25.77 -0.73 2.76
CA SER A 181 -26.90 0.00 3.37
C SER A 181 -28.01 0.35 2.36
N SER A 182 -27.85 -0.05 1.08
CA SER A 182 -28.89 0.08 0.06
C SER A 182 -30.17 -0.60 0.54
N PRO A 183 -31.34 0.06 0.47
CA PRO A 183 -32.58 -0.55 0.92
C PRO A 183 -32.76 -1.87 0.17
N ARG A 184 -32.89 -2.96 0.92
CA ARG A 184 -33.39 -4.22 0.36
C ARG A 184 -34.77 -3.88 -0.22
N SER A 185 -34.86 -3.82 -1.54
CA SER A 185 -36.13 -3.79 -2.28
C SER A 185 -36.89 -5.08 -2.04
#